data_AF-A0A7K5Z7R7-F1
#
_entry.id   AF-A0A7K5Z7R7-F1
#
_cell.length_a   1.000
_cell.length_b   1.000
_cell.length_c   1.000
_cell.angle_alpha   90.00
_cell.angle_beta   90.00
_cell.angle_gamma   90.00
#
_symmetry.space_group_name_H-M   'P 1'
#
loop_
_entity.id
_entity.type
_entity.pdbx_description
1 polymer ?
#
loop_
_entity_poly.entity_id
_entity_poly.type
_entity_poly.pdbx_seq_one_letter_code
_entity_poly.pdbx_strand_id
1 'polypeptide(L)'
;KYTIFSVSYYWINSLGQKTSIYSTSENIAIPSGKENKTATISYNHRIMPLENSSSTGTYYCEVKWNDIQKMGNGVFVLARDTGYTEASYGWEILITLTALLATLSIAATALLLWKRKVLCPRRNQLNIPRQRVETQPPSASLPTPPPVYD
;
A
#
# COMPACT_ATOMS: atom_id res chain seq x y z
N LYS A 1 16.08 42.26 -17.16
CA LYS A 1 16.99 41.62 -16.16
C LYS A 1 16.80 40.11 -16.04
N TYR A 2 15.61 39.56 -16.32
CA TYR A 2 15.34 38.11 -16.24
C TYR A 2 15.42 37.40 -17.59
N THR A 3 15.82 38.12 -18.63
CA THR A 3 15.85 37.62 -20.01
C THR A 3 17.04 36.72 -20.26
N ILE A 4 18.14 36.92 -19.52
CA ILE A 4 19.35 36.11 -19.60
C ILE A 4 19.50 35.34 -18.29
N PHE A 5 19.53 34.02 -18.39
CA PHE A 5 19.69 33.13 -17.23
C PHE A 5 20.32 31.82 -17.65
N SER A 6 20.96 31.13 -16.70
CA SER A 6 21.47 29.80 -16.90
C SER A 6 20.64 28.79 -16.12
N VAL A 7 20.42 27.62 -16.73
CA VAL A 7 19.80 26.46 -16.08
C VAL A 7 20.85 25.37 -15.99
N SER A 8 21.11 24.88 -14.78
CA SER A 8 22.09 23.85 -14.50
C SER A 8 21.43 22.66 -13.81
N TYR A 9 21.74 21.47 -14.31
CA TYR A 9 21.29 20.19 -13.78
C TYR A 9 22.49 19.46 -13.19
N TYR A 10 22.34 18.99 -11.96
CA TYR A 10 23.36 18.24 -11.25
C TYR A 10 22.71 17.26 -10.29
N TRP A 11 23.48 16.31 -9.79
CA TRP A 11 23.03 15.45 -8.71
C TRP A 11 24.07 15.41 -7.59
N ILE A 12 23.59 15.12 -6.38
CA ILE A 12 24.40 14.98 -5.19
C ILE A 12 24.26 13.54 -4.69
N ASN A 13 25.39 12.85 -4.54
CA ASN A 13 25.41 11.47 -4.04
C ASN A 13 25.29 11.40 -2.52
N SER A 14 25.20 10.20 -1.96
CA SER A 14 25.13 9.98 -0.50
C SER A 14 26.36 10.48 0.26
N LEU A 15 27.49 10.68 -0.42
CA LEU A 15 28.72 11.25 0.14
C LEU A 15 28.74 12.79 0.05
N GLY A 16 27.68 13.42 -0.47
CA GLY A 16 27.61 14.87 -0.67
C GLY A 16 28.37 15.38 -1.90
N GLN A 17 28.89 14.49 -2.75
CA GLN A 17 29.62 14.86 -3.96
C GLN A 17 28.64 15.35 -5.03
N LYS A 18 28.87 16.58 -5.51
CA LYS A 18 28.10 17.19 -6.59
C LYS A 18 28.70 16.83 -7.95
N THR A 19 27.87 16.28 -8.83
CA THR A 19 28.23 15.93 -10.21
C THR A 19 27.36 16.72 -11.17
N SER A 20 28.01 17.50 -12.05
CA SER A 20 27.32 18.25 -13.11
C SER A 20 26.82 17.30 -14.20
N ILE A 21 25.60 17.52 -14.67
CA ILE A 21 24.99 16.75 -15.76
C ILE A 21 24.97 17.59 -17.03
N TYR A 22 24.33 18.75 -16.96
CA TYR A 22 24.10 19.61 -18.10
C TYR A 22 23.90 21.05 -17.65
N SER A 23 24.33 22.01 -18.47
CA SER A 23 24.05 23.42 -18.23
C SER A 23 23.76 24.11 -19.55
N THR A 24 22.75 24.97 -19.57
CA THR A 24 22.39 25.83 -20.70
C THR A 24 22.31 27.28 -20.26
N SER A 25 22.48 28.20 -21.20
CA SER A 25 22.21 29.62 -21.02
C SER A 25 21.13 30.02 -22.00
N GLU A 26 20.08 30.66 -21.49
CA GLU A 26 18.92 31.11 -22.24
C GLU A 26 18.95 32.63 -22.36
N ASN A 27 18.51 33.13 -23.52
CA ASN A 27 18.28 34.56 -23.74
C ASN A 27 16.92 34.76 -24.41
N ILE A 28 15.95 35.27 -23.66
CA ILE A 28 14.57 35.43 -24.10
C ILE A 28 14.29 36.89 -24.46
N ALA A 29 13.71 37.10 -25.65
CA ALA A 29 13.17 38.40 -26.02
C ALA A 29 11.80 38.64 -25.35
N ILE A 30 11.61 39.82 -24.75
CA ILE A 30 10.31 40.24 -24.22
C ILE A 30 9.49 40.79 -25.39
N PRO A 31 8.30 40.24 -25.70
CA PRO A 31 7.43 40.80 -26.72
C PRO A 31 6.95 42.20 -26.36
N SER A 32 6.86 43.09 -27.34
CA SER A 32 6.35 44.45 -27.13
C SER A 32 4.94 44.44 -26.49
N GLY A 33 4.74 45.23 -25.43
CA GLY A 33 3.48 45.31 -24.68
C GLY A 33 3.28 44.20 -23.63
N LYS A 34 4.30 43.39 -23.35
CA LYS A 34 4.30 42.33 -22.32
C LYS A 34 5.33 42.57 -21.21
N GLU A 35 5.98 43.71 -21.17
CA GLU A 35 7.11 44.03 -20.29
C GLU A 35 6.77 43.90 -18.79
N ASN A 36 5.53 44.20 -18.41
CA ASN A 36 5.05 44.17 -17.03
C ASN A 36 4.19 42.93 -16.71
N LYS A 37 4.26 41.89 -17.54
CA LYS A 37 3.49 40.65 -17.34
C LYS A 37 4.41 39.51 -16.95
N THR A 38 3.89 38.62 -16.12
CA THR A 38 4.58 37.37 -15.77
C THR A 38 4.36 36.36 -16.89
N ALA A 39 5.41 35.63 -17.25
CA ALA A 39 5.35 34.53 -18.20
C ALA A 39 5.91 33.26 -17.54
N THR A 40 5.34 32.12 -17.91
CA THR A 40 5.81 30.80 -17.49
C THR A 40 6.26 30.06 -18.74
N ILE A 41 7.53 29.64 -18.77
CA ILE A 41 8.13 28.91 -19.89
C ILE A 41 8.75 27.65 -19.32
N SER A 42 8.50 26.51 -19.98
CA SER A 42 8.99 25.21 -19.55
C SER A 42 10.28 24.86 -20.28
N TYR A 43 11.32 24.53 -19.51
CA TYR A 43 12.60 24.05 -20.02
C TYR A 43 12.76 22.58 -19.67
N ASN A 44 12.50 21.71 -20.65
CA ASN A 44 12.58 20.28 -20.46
C ASN A 44 14.01 19.80 -20.77
N HIS A 45 14.62 19.09 -19.84
CA HIS A 45 15.87 18.38 -20.07
C HIS A 45 15.69 16.90 -19.75
N ARG A 46 15.99 16.03 -20.71
CA ARG A 46 16.00 14.59 -20.51
C ARG A 46 17.41 14.16 -20.15
N ILE A 47 17.57 13.69 -18.92
CA ILE A 47 18.80 13.06 -18.47
C ILE A 47 18.85 11.68 -19.13
N MET A 48 19.84 11.43 -20.00
CA MET A 48 20.10 10.08 -20.49
C MET A 48 20.62 9.22 -19.33
N PRO A 49 20.32 7.91 -19.29
CA PRO A 49 20.94 7.01 -18.34
C PRO A 49 22.45 7.17 -18.44
N LEU A 50 23.08 7.70 -17.39
CA LEU A 50 24.52 7.61 -17.28
C LEU A 50 24.83 6.10 -17.17
N GLU A 51 25.75 5.62 -18.00
CA GLU A 51 26.16 4.20 -18.14
C GLU A 51 26.59 3.51 -16.83
N ASN A 52 26.61 4.23 -15.70
CA ASN A 52 27.12 3.77 -14.42
C ASN A 52 26.08 3.91 -13.30
N SER A 53 25.91 2.83 -12.50
CA SER A 53 25.15 2.80 -11.24
C SER A 53 25.59 3.82 -10.19
N SER A 54 26.73 4.48 -10.41
CA SER A 54 27.22 5.59 -9.58
C SER A 54 26.26 6.78 -9.54
N SER A 55 25.31 6.87 -10.48
CA SER A 55 24.36 7.99 -10.62
C SER A 55 23.22 8.01 -9.58
N THR A 56 23.33 7.25 -8.49
CA THR A 56 22.34 7.26 -7.41
C THR A 56 22.50 8.51 -6.54
N GLY A 57 21.44 9.30 -6.42
CA GLY A 57 21.44 10.47 -5.56
C GLY A 57 20.25 11.38 -5.78
N THR A 58 20.33 12.60 -5.23
CA THR A 58 19.28 13.61 -5.41
C THR A 58 19.65 14.54 -6.55
N TYR A 59 18.79 14.59 -7.55
CA TYR A 59 18.94 15.41 -8.74
C TYR A 59 18.29 16.76 -8.52
N TYR A 60 18.99 17.82 -8.88
CA TYR A 60 18.57 19.20 -8.73
C TYR A 60 18.57 19.92 -10.08
N CYS A 61 17.63 20.86 -10.19
CA CYS A 61 17.63 21.89 -11.21
C CYS A 61 17.87 23.23 -10.51
N GLU A 62 18.81 24.00 -11.02
CA GLU A 62 19.21 25.28 -10.49
C GLU A 62 19.16 26.33 -11.60
N VAL A 63 18.55 27.47 -11.31
CA VAL A 63 18.44 28.59 -12.23
C VAL A 63 19.17 29.78 -11.63
N LYS A 64 20.04 30.40 -12.42
CA LYS A 64 20.81 31.58 -12.03
C LYS A 64 20.59 32.71 -13.02
N TRP A 65 20.27 33.91 -12.53
CA TRP A 65 20.14 35.11 -13.33
C TRP A 65 20.60 36.32 -12.53
N ASN A 66 21.56 37.07 -13.07
CA ASN A 66 22.29 38.08 -12.31
C ASN A 66 22.82 37.49 -10.98
N ASP A 67 22.50 38.12 -9.85
CA ASP A 67 22.88 37.70 -8.50
C ASP A 67 21.85 36.78 -7.84
N ILE A 68 20.76 36.43 -8.53
CA ILE A 68 19.71 35.57 -7.99
C ILE A 68 19.97 34.14 -8.43
N GLN A 69 19.93 33.23 -7.46
CA GLN A 69 20.01 31.80 -7.66
C GLN A 69 18.82 31.14 -6.97
N LYS A 70 18.15 30.23 -7.69
CA LYS A 70 17.05 29.42 -7.17
C LYS A 70 17.30 27.96 -7.52
N MET A 71 17.16 27.11 -6.52
CA MET A 71 17.29 25.67 -6.64
C MET A 71 15.91 25.03 -6.44
N GLY A 72 15.58 24.03 -7.25
CA GLY A 72 14.39 23.21 -7.05
C GLY A 72 14.53 22.29 -5.83
N ASN A 73 13.41 21.70 -5.39
CA ASN A 73 13.38 20.79 -4.24
C ASN A 73 14.24 19.52 -4.43
N GLY A 74 14.47 19.17 -5.70
CA GLY A 74 15.20 17.99 -6.10
C GLY A 74 14.35 16.73 -6.13
N VAL A 75 14.87 15.67 -6.75
CA VAL A 75 14.23 14.36 -6.88
C VAL A 75 15.27 13.29 -6.61
N PHE A 76 14.99 12.39 -5.67
CA PHE A 76 15.86 11.24 -5.43
C PHE A 76 15.68 10.21 -6.54
N VAL A 77 16.79 9.78 -7.13
CA VAL A 77 16.83 8.75 -8.16
C VAL A 77 17.76 7.64 -7.68
N LEU A 78 17.22 6.42 -7.67
CA LEU A 78 17.97 5.21 -7.37
C LEU A 78 18.37 4.54 -8.69
N ALA A 79 19.65 4.67 -9.07
CA ALA A 79 20.20 4.00 -10.23
C ALA A 79 20.55 2.55 -9.85
N ARG A 80 20.07 1.58 -10.63
CA ARG A 80 20.33 0.16 -10.46
C ARG A 80 20.86 -0.40 -11.77
N ASP A 81 21.87 -1.27 -11.71
CA ASP A 81 22.39 -1.95 -12.89
C ASP A 81 21.34 -2.90 -13.50
N THR A 82 20.51 -3.50 -12.64
CA THR A 82 19.35 -4.29 -13.04
C THR A 82 18.11 -3.41 -13.03
N GLY A 83 17.34 -3.40 -14.13
CA GLY A 83 16.09 -2.65 -14.24
C GLY A 83 15.10 -2.90 -13.09
N TYR A 84 14.15 -1.98 -12.92
CA TYR A 84 13.15 -2.09 -11.86
C TYR A 84 12.35 -3.38 -12.00
N THR A 85 12.49 -4.28 -11.01
CA THR A 85 11.61 -5.43 -10.84
C THR A 85 10.59 -5.07 -9.78
N GLU A 86 9.32 -5.01 -10.16
CA GLU A 86 8.24 -4.71 -9.24
C GLU A 86 8.12 -5.83 -8.19
N ALA A 87 8.20 -5.47 -6.91
CA ALA A 87 8.14 -6.44 -5.81
C ALA A 87 6.76 -7.11 -5.66
N SER A 88 5.74 -6.61 -6.35
CA SER A 88 4.35 -7.05 -6.25
C SER A 88 4.13 -8.52 -6.64
N TYR A 89 4.98 -9.07 -7.52
CA TYR A 89 4.78 -10.41 -8.08
C TYR A 89 4.69 -11.51 -7.01
N GLY A 90 5.44 -11.39 -5.91
CA GLY A 90 5.40 -12.36 -4.81
C GLY A 90 4.09 -12.36 -4.03
N TRP A 91 3.45 -11.20 -3.88
CA TRP A 91 2.23 -11.08 -3.10
C TRP A 91 1.01 -11.64 -3.83
N GLU A 92 0.92 -11.38 -5.14
CA GLU A 92 -0.11 -11.95 -6.01
C GLU A 92 -0.04 -13.49 -6.07
N ILE A 93 1.17 -14.07 -6.14
CA ILE A 93 1.36 -15.52 -6.09
C ILE A 93 0.86 -16.10 -4.76
N LEU A 94 1.20 -15.47 -3.64
CA LEU A 94 0.77 -15.95 -2.32
C LEU A 94 -0.75 -15.90 -2.16
N ILE A 95 -1.40 -14.83 -2.63
CA ILE A 95 -2.86 -14.69 -2.59
C ILE A 95 -3.52 -15.76 -3.46
N THR A 96 -3.08 -15.91 -4.70
CA THR A 96 -3.65 -16.87 -5.66
C THR A 96 -3.47 -18.32 -5.17
N LEU A 97 -2.29 -18.67 -4.66
CA LEU A 97 -2.04 -19.99 -4.08
C LEU A 97 -2.94 -20.26 -2.87
N THR A 98 -3.08 -19.27 -1.97
CA THR A 98 -3.92 -19.41 -0.77
C THR A 98 -5.39 -19.59 -1.14
N ALA A 99 -5.91 -18.80 -2.09
CA ALA A 99 -7.27 -18.90 -2.57
C ALA A 99 -7.55 -20.27 -3.24
N LEU A 100 -6.61 -20.77 -4.04
CA LEU A 100 -6.70 -22.09 -4.65
C LEU A 100 -6.76 -23.19 -3.60
N LEU A 101 -5.83 -23.17 -2.64
CA LEU A 101 -5.77 -24.15 -1.56
C LEU A 101 -7.02 -24.14 -0.68
N ALA A 102 -7.55 -22.94 -0.36
CA ALA A 102 -8.79 -22.80 0.40
C ALA A 102 -9.99 -23.41 -0.36
N THR A 103 -10.09 -23.12 -1.66
CA THR A 103 -11.18 -23.64 -2.50
C THR A 103 -11.13 -25.16 -2.60
N LEU A 104 -9.94 -25.74 -2.81
CA LEU A 104 -9.74 -27.19 -2.86
C LEU A 104 -10.07 -27.85 -1.51
N SER A 105 -9.70 -27.21 -0.39
CA SER A 105 -9.98 -27.72 0.96
C SER A 105 -11.49 -27.76 1.24
N ILE A 106 -12.22 -26.72 0.87
CA ILE A 106 -13.69 -26.66 1.02
C ILE A 106 -14.35 -27.71 0.13
N ALA A 107 -13.94 -27.81 -1.13
CA ALA A 107 -14.48 -28.78 -2.09
C ALA A 107 -14.25 -30.23 -1.62
N ALA A 108 -13.04 -30.56 -1.16
CA ALA A 108 -12.72 -31.88 -0.62
C ALA A 108 -13.58 -32.21 0.61
N THR A 109 -13.72 -31.25 1.54
CA THR A 109 -14.54 -31.43 2.75
C THR A 109 -16.02 -31.65 2.40
N ALA A 110 -16.57 -30.86 1.47
CA ALA A 110 -17.94 -31.01 1.00
C ALA A 110 -18.17 -32.38 0.33
N LEU A 111 -17.25 -32.83 -0.52
CA LEU A 111 -17.32 -34.14 -1.17
C LEU A 111 -17.25 -35.30 -0.17
N LEU A 112 -16.39 -35.21 0.84
CA LEU A 112 -16.31 -36.21 1.91
C LEU A 112 -17.61 -36.31 2.72
N LEU A 113 -18.20 -35.17 3.09
CA LEU A 113 -19.48 -35.14 3.81
C LEU A 113 -20.64 -35.66 2.94
N TRP A 114 -20.64 -35.32 1.65
CA TRP A 114 -21.61 -35.84 0.69
C TRP A 114 -21.50 -37.36 0.56
N LYS A 115 -20.29 -37.88 0.33
CA LYS A 115 -20.02 -39.33 0.27
C LYS A 115 -20.43 -40.03 1.56
N ARG A 116 -20.14 -39.45 2.74
CA ARG A 116 -20.56 -40.01 4.04
C ARG A 116 -22.08 -40.09 4.18
N LYS A 117 -22.83 -39.08 3.73
CA LYS A 117 -24.30 -39.10 3.73
C LYS A 117 -24.89 -40.13 2.77
N VAL A 118 -24.30 -40.29 1.58
CA VAL A 118 -24.81 -41.18 0.52
C VAL A 118 -24.44 -42.65 0.77
N LEU A 119 -23.22 -42.95 1.24
CA LEU A 119 -22.75 -44.33 1.48
C LEU A 119 -23.14 -44.88 2.86
N CYS A 120 -23.41 -44.03 3.85
CA CYS A 120 -23.79 -44.45 5.21
C CYS A 120 -24.92 -43.56 5.77
N PRO A 121 -26.21 -43.82 5.44
CA PRO A 121 -27.32 -42.99 5.88
C PRO A 121 -27.60 -43.01 7.40
N ARG A 122 -26.89 -43.80 8.21
CA ARG A 122 -27.33 -44.11 9.58
C ARG A 122 -26.20 -44.04 10.62
N ARG A 123 -26.03 -42.85 11.20
CA ARG A 123 -25.60 -42.70 12.62
C ARG A 123 -26.05 -41.38 13.25
N ASN A 124 -27.23 -40.88 12.89
CA ASN A 124 -27.91 -39.78 13.62
C ASN A 124 -29.04 -40.34 14.50
N GLN A 125 -28.74 -41.33 15.34
CA GLN A 125 -29.58 -41.63 16.51
C GLN A 125 -28.69 -41.59 17.75
N LEU A 126 -28.41 -40.38 18.21
CA LEU A 126 -28.05 -40.16 19.61
C LEU A 126 -29.36 -40.35 20.41
N ASN A 127 -29.71 -41.60 20.70
CA ASN A 127 -30.75 -41.91 21.66
C ASN A 127 -30.16 -41.65 23.05
N ILE A 128 -30.21 -40.40 23.50
CA ILE A 128 -30.07 -40.03 24.90
C ILE A 128 -31.25 -40.69 25.62
N PRO A 129 -31.04 -41.64 26.55
CA PRO A 129 -32.13 -42.12 27.37
C PRO A 129 -32.53 -40.98 28.30
N ARG A 130 -33.70 -40.39 28.06
CA ARG A 130 -34.36 -39.50 29.01
C ARG A 130 -34.71 -40.34 30.23
N GLN A 131 -33.85 -40.33 31.25
CA GLN A 131 -34.15 -40.88 32.56
C GLN A 131 -35.31 -40.06 33.12
N ARG A 132 -36.56 -40.55 32.97
CA ARG A 132 -37.68 -40.09 33.79
C ARG A 132 -37.39 -40.57 35.21
N VAL A 133 -36.70 -39.76 35.99
CA VAL A 133 -36.76 -39.85 37.45
C VAL A 133 -38.05 -39.15 37.84
N GLU A 134 -39.10 -39.94 38.00
CA GLU A 134 -40.34 -39.54 38.64
C GLU A 134 -40.01 -39.15 40.09
N THR A 135 -39.71 -37.87 40.30
CA THR A 135 -39.51 -37.32 41.65
C THR A 135 -40.87 -36.83 42.10
N GLN A 136 -41.58 -37.69 42.83
CA GLN A 136 -42.82 -37.36 43.52
C GLN A 136 -42.58 -36.17 44.47
N PRO A 137 -43.29 -35.03 44.35
CA PRO A 137 -43.21 -33.97 45.33
C PRO A 137 -44.04 -34.33 46.57
N PRO A 138 -43.56 -34.03 47.80
CA PRO A 138 -44.31 -34.32 49.01
C PRO A 138 -45.58 -33.48 49.09
N SER A 139 -46.65 -34.13 49.58
CA SER A 139 -48.00 -33.60 49.76
C SER A 139 -48.00 -32.32 50.61
N ALA A 140 -48.51 -31.23 50.04
CA ALA A 140 -48.63 -29.93 50.72
C ALA A 140 -49.68 -30.00 51.83
N SER A 141 -49.22 -29.79 53.07
CA SER A 141 -50.10 -29.61 54.23
C SER A 141 -50.66 -28.18 54.23
N LEU A 142 -51.93 -28.06 54.63
CA LEU A 142 -52.74 -26.82 54.66
C LEU A 142 -52.11 -25.70 55.52
N PRO A 143 -52.42 -24.41 55.23
CA PRO A 143 -51.79 -23.27 55.89
C PRO A 143 -52.29 -23.08 57.34
N THR A 144 -51.34 -22.83 58.24
CA THR A 144 -51.57 -22.41 59.64
C THR A 144 -52.04 -20.94 59.68
N PRO A 145 -53.07 -20.57 60.46
CA PRO A 145 -53.50 -19.18 60.59
C PRO A 145 -52.47 -18.31 61.36
N PRO A 146 -52.43 -16.99 61.10
CA PRO A 146 -51.39 -16.11 61.64
C PRO A 146 -51.55 -15.87 63.16
N PRO A 147 -50.44 -15.61 63.88
CA PRO A 147 -50.47 -15.35 65.31
C PRO A 147 -51.06 -13.96 65.62
N VAL A 148 -51.87 -13.93 66.68
CA VAL A 148 -52.38 -12.72 67.34
C VAL A 148 -51.29 -12.19 68.27
N TYR A 149 -51.00 -10.90 68.20
CA TYR A 149 -50.17 -10.18 69.18
C TYR A 149 -51.08 -9.33 70.08
N ASP A 150 -50.92 -9.50 71.39
CA ASP A 150 -50.64 -8.43 72.36
C ASP A 150 -49.31 -8.78 73.04
#